data_AF-A0A4U5UGG9-F1
#
_entry.id   AF-A0A4U5UGG9-F1
#
_cell.length_a   1.000
_cell.length_b   1.000
_cell.length_c   1.000
_cell.angle_alpha   90.00
_cell.angle_beta   90.00
_cell.angle_gamma   90.00
#
_symmetry.space_group_name_H-M   'P 1'
#
loop_
_entity.id
_entity.type
_entity.pdbx_description
1 polymer ?
#
loop_
_entity_poly.entity_id
_entity_poly.type
_entity_poly.pdbx_seq_one_letter_code
_entity_poly.pdbx_strand_id
1 'polypeptide(L)'
;MDLIPDGSAEERSRLKEQRKQQATEHSYALPGSPEALKAKLEAASVRVRKLEREKSNALRREKRAKNNMQVLLEELKEKNLINEELKDKLECYSDLPVHLLSKQGVEYTKAQRDFALTLHLHGPQAYHYLRDTLHIHLPHPSSLQRWLSSLDARPGLNKMMLDMLERRRQEDEDKYGCVTLMLDAMSIKKHVQHDPQTQTMLGYVDMGDRLNETDLATEALVFMVVGLQGYWKAPIAYYLTKSLTPETQKVLVVHAIEELHHRQIRVGCVTMDGHASNVSMCTQLGCTLKADPCEPLKTHFPHPVTHDKVFVMMDACHMLKLTRNMLEVHAHYFPSALLDRSAFYTFCLCLYNCVDY
;
A
#
# COMPACT_ATOMS: atom_id res chain seq x y z
N MET A 1 2.31 56.61 -18.93
CA MET A 1 3.62 56.19 -18.37
C MET A 1 3.56 56.58 -16.90
N ASP A 2 2.90 55.74 -16.10
CA ASP A 2 2.67 56.06 -14.70
C ASP A 2 3.90 55.68 -13.90
N LEU A 3 4.50 56.73 -13.33
CA LEU A 3 5.72 56.72 -12.54
C LEU A 3 5.50 55.84 -11.29
N ILE A 4 6.27 54.77 -11.20
CA ILE A 4 6.40 53.93 -10.00
C ILE A 4 6.90 54.83 -8.85
N PRO A 5 6.25 54.86 -7.68
CA PRO A 5 6.71 55.66 -6.56
C PRO A 5 8.05 55.12 -6.06
N ASP A 6 9.02 56.01 -5.94
CA ASP A 6 10.35 55.72 -5.41
C ASP A 6 10.21 55.33 -3.93
N GLY A 7 10.24 54.02 -3.65
CA GLY A 7 10.24 53.48 -2.31
C GLY A 7 11.40 54.08 -1.51
N SER A 8 11.07 54.72 -0.38
CA SER A 8 12.00 55.49 0.44
C SER A 8 13.30 54.73 0.70
N ALA A 9 14.42 55.45 0.76
CA ALA A 9 15.74 54.88 1.03
C ALA A 9 15.78 54.02 2.31
N GLU A 10 14.91 54.29 3.28
CA GLU A 10 14.73 53.51 4.51
C GLU A 10 14.16 52.11 4.24
N GLU A 11 13.23 51.97 3.30
CA GLU A 11 12.57 50.70 2.99
C GLU A 11 13.51 49.76 2.23
N ARG A 12 14.32 50.30 1.32
CA ARG A 12 15.43 49.57 0.68
C ARG A 12 16.52 49.19 1.68
N SER A 13 16.77 50.01 2.69
CA SER A 13 17.71 49.70 3.78
C SER A 13 17.20 48.53 4.63
N ARG A 14 15.93 48.54 5.04
CA ARG A 14 15.31 47.46 5.83
C ARG A 14 15.30 46.12 5.07
N LEU A 15 15.01 46.13 3.77
CA LEU A 15 15.05 44.92 2.93
C LEU A 15 16.48 44.37 2.74
N LYS A 16 17.49 45.24 2.62
CA LYS A 16 18.90 44.81 2.62
C LYS A 16 19.32 44.22 3.95
N GLU A 17 18.85 44.79 5.06
CA GLU A 17 19.18 44.35 6.42
C GLU A 17 18.50 43.01 6.75
N GLN A 18 17.24 42.82 6.35
CA GLN A 18 16.53 41.54 6.41
C GLN A 18 17.20 40.45 5.55
N ARG A 19 17.65 40.79 4.33
CA ARG A 19 18.40 39.83 3.48
C ARG A 19 19.78 39.47 4.06
N LYS A 20 20.46 40.41 4.73
CA LYS A 20 21.74 40.16 5.43
C LYS A 20 21.54 39.28 6.67
N GLN A 21 20.43 39.44 7.37
CA GLN A 21 20.02 38.60 8.50
C GLN A 21 19.66 37.18 8.04
N GLN A 22 18.89 37.03 6.95
CA GLN A 22 18.59 35.69 6.38
C GLN A 22 19.84 34.93 5.92
N ALA A 23 20.83 35.61 5.32
CA ALA A 23 22.08 34.97 4.88
C ALA A 23 22.96 34.45 6.05
N THR A 24 22.75 34.94 7.27
CA THR A 24 23.52 34.56 8.49
C THR A 24 22.76 33.59 9.41
N GLU A 25 21.56 33.18 9.01
CA GLU A 25 20.67 32.26 9.73
C GLU A 25 20.67 30.81 9.19
N HIS A 26 21.58 30.45 8.29
CA HIS A 26 21.74 29.04 7.93
C HIS A 26 22.30 28.25 9.13
N SER A 27 21.61 27.17 9.50
CA SER A 27 21.79 26.34 10.71
C SER A 27 23.21 25.81 10.98
N TYR A 28 24.13 25.93 10.04
CA TYR A 28 25.48 25.34 10.08
C TYR A 28 26.60 26.40 10.10
N ALA A 29 26.28 27.70 9.97
CA ALA A 29 27.28 28.75 9.97
C ALA A 29 27.71 29.07 11.42
N LEU A 30 28.86 28.52 11.81
CA LEU A 30 29.49 28.87 13.08
C LEU A 30 29.96 30.35 13.02
N PRO A 31 29.55 31.20 13.98
CA PRO A 31 30.08 32.55 14.10
C PRO A 31 31.61 32.52 14.18
N GLY A 32 32.27 33.45 13.49
CA GLY A 32 33.74 33.53 13.45
C GLY A 32 34.42 33.91 14.77
N SER A 33 33.67 34.15 15.87
CA SER A 33 34.24 34.45 17.18
C SER A 33 33.54 33.68 18.33
N PRO A 34 34.30 33.24 19.35
CA PRO A 34 33.76 32.56 20.54
C PRO A 34 32.70 33.39 21.29
N GLU A 35 32.85 34.72 21.30
CA GLU A 35 31.92 35.65 21.96
C GLU A 35 30.57 35.72 21.24
N ALA A 36 30.57 35.73 19.90
CA ALA A 36 29.34 35.70 19.11
C ALA A 36 28.59 34.36 19.27
N LEU A 37 29.33 33.26 19.44
CA LEU A 37 28.78 31.94 19.76
C LEU A 37 28.11 31.92 21.15
N LYS A 38 28.77 32.47 22.16
CA LYS A 38 28.24 32.59 23.52
C LYS A 38 26.98 33.48 23.56
N ALA A 39 26.98 34.59 22.83
CA ALA A 39 25.82 35.46 22.71
C ALA A 39 24.62 34.76 22.03
N LYS A 40 24.86 33.99 20.95
CA LYS A 40 23.82 33.17 20.31
C LYS A 40 23.26 32.10 21.25
N LEU A 41 24.12 31.43 22.03
CA LEU A 41 23.70 30.43 23.01
C LEU A 41 22.83 31.04 24.11
N GLU A 42 23.21 32.21 24.62
CA GLU A 42 22.47 32.89 25.67
C GLU A 42 21.10 33.39 25.17
N ALA A 43 21.07 33.97 23.96
CA ALA A 43 19.82 34.36 23.30
C ALA A 43 18.88 33.17 23.05
N ALA A 44 19.43 32.03 22.60
CA ALA A 44 18.67 30.79 22.44
C ALA A 44 18.14 30.28 23.78
N SER A 45 18.95 30.32 24.84
CA SER A 45 18.58 29.87 26.19
C SER A 45 17.45 30.73 26.78
N VAL A 46 17.49 32.05 26.59
CA VAL A 46 16.40 32.95 27.00
C VAL A 46 15.13 32.65 26.21
N ARG A 47 15.23 32.39 24.90
CA ARG A 47 14.09 32.02 24.05
C ARG A 47 13.45 30.70 24.48
N VAL A 48 14.25 29.69 24.83
CA VAL A 48 13.76 28.42 25.38
C VAL A 48 12.99 28.65 26.68
N ARG A 49 13.54 29.39 27.65
CA ARG A 49 12.85 29.69 28.92
C ARG A 49 11.52 30.44 28.71
N LYS A 50 11.46 31.35 27.73
CA LYS A 50 10.22 32.05 27.37
C LYS A 50 9.17 31.07 26.82
N LEU A 51 9.56 30.23 25.87
CA LEU A 51 8.67 29.23 25.27
C LEU A 51 8.17 28.19 26.28
N GLU A 52 9.01 27.76 27.23
CA GLU A 52 8.62 26.86 28.31
C GLU A 52 7.55 27.47 29.22
N ARG A 53 7.67 28.76 29.56
CA ARG A 53 6.66 29.49 30.33
C ARG A 53 5.35 29.61 29.55
N GLU A 54 5.41 29.95 28.27
CA GLU A 54 4.23 30.05 27.40
C GLU A 54 3.50 28.70 27.28
N LYS A 55 4.25 27.60 27.09
CA LYS A 55 3.73 26.23 27.06
C LYS A 55 3.03 25.87 28.38
N SER A 56 3.66 26.16 29.52
CA SER A 56 3.08 25.89 30.85
C SER A 56 1.77 26.68 31.06
N ASN A 57 1.75 27.95 30.66
CA ASN A 57 0.55 28.79 30.74
C ASN A 57 -0.57 28.33 29.81
N ALA A 58 -0.25 27.81 28.62
CA ALA A 58 -1.22 27.21 27.71
C ALA A 58 -1.83 25.93 28.30
N LEU A 59 -1.01 25.04 28.87
CA LEU A 59 -1.47 23.82 29.57
C LEU A 59 -2.41 24.15 30.73
N ARG A 60 -2.08 25.17 31.53
CA ARG A 60 -2.95 25.63 32.64
C ARG A 60 -4.28 26.21 32.15
N ARG A 61 -4.31 26.83 30.96
CA ARG A 61 -5.55 27.34 30.35
C ARG A 61 -6.41 26.19 29.83
N GLU A 62 -5.81 25.23 29.14
CA GLU A 62 -6.52 24.03 28.66
C GLU A 62 -7.13 23.24 29.83
N LYS A 63 -6.37 23.02 30.92
CA LYS A 63 -6.85 22.32 32.11
C LYS A 63 -8.06 23.03 32.74
N ARG A 64 -8.01 24.36 32.83
CA ARG A 64 -9.15 25.17 33.32
C ARG A 64 -10.36 25.06 32.41
N ALA A 65 -10.18 25.13 31.09
CA ALA A 65 -11.27 24.97 30.13
C ALA A 65 -11.92 23.58 30.22
N LYS A 66 -11.13 22.50 30.33
CA LYS A 66 -11.64 21.14 30.54
C LYS A 66 -12.44 21.00 31.82
N ASN A 67 -11.90 21.49 32.95
CA ASN A 67 -12.61 21.44 34.22
C ASN A 67 -13.91 22.25 34.17
N ASN A 68 -13.89 23.46 33.60
CA ASN A 68 -15.08 24.28 33.45
C ASN A 68 -16.13 23.59 32.56
N MET A 69 -15.70 22.92 31.49
CA MET A 69 -16.62 22.19 30.61
C MET A 69 -17.23 20.96 31.29
N GLN A 70 -16.47 20.26 32.15
CA GLN A 70 -16.99 19.17 32.97
C GLN A 70 -18.02 19.67 34.00
N VAL A 71 -17.71 20.77 34.69
CA VAL A 71 -18.65 21.40 35.65
C VAL A 71 -19.92 21.87 34.93
N LEU A 72 -19.80 22.51 33.77
CA LEU A 72 -20.95 22.90 32.95
C LEU A 72 -21.79 21.70 32.52
N LEU A 73 -21.15 20.58 32.13
CA LEU A 73 -21.86 19.36 31.77
C LEU A 73 -22.61 18.74 32.96
N GLU A 74 -22.02 18.75 34.15
CA GLU A 74 -22.69 18.30 35.38
C GLU A 74 -23.85 19.23 35.75
N GLU A 75 -23.65 20.55 35.72
CA GLU A 75 -24.72 21.52 35.97
C GLU A 75 -25.88 21.38 34.98
N LEU A 76 -25.59 21.13 33.69
CA LEU A 76 -26.61 20.91 32.67
C LEU A 76 -27.37 19.59 32.88
N LYS A 77 -26.70 18.54 33.39
CA LYS A 77 -27.33 17.28 33.79
C LYS A 77 -28.22 17.47 35.02
N GLU A 78 -27.73 18.12 36.07
CA GLU A 78 -28.47 18.36 37.31
C GLU A 78 -29.72 19.24 37.08
N LYS A 79 -29.62 20.22 36.18
CA LYS A 79 -30.73 21.11 35.83
C LYS A 79 -31.73 20.49 34.83
N ASN A 80 -31.57 19.23 34.43
CA ASN A 80 -32.37 18.57 33.38
C ASN A 80 -32.49 19.40 32.08
N LEU A 81 -31.48 20.21 31.75
CA LEU A 81 -31.44 21.08 30.57
C LEU A 81 -30.89 20.36 29.33
N ILE A 82 -30.44 19.11 29.48
CA ILE A 82 -30.18 18.23 28.34
C ILE A 82 -31.55 17.73 27.85
N ASN A 83 -32.15 18.51 26.95
CA ASN A 83 -33.36 18.13 26.23
C ASN A 83 -33.12 16.80 25.47
N GLU A 84 -34.15 15.97 25.29
CA GLU A 84 -34.05 14.71 24.53
C GLU A 84 -33.44 14.95 23.13
N GLU A 85 -33.75 16.09 22.49
CA GLU A 85 -33.16 16.47 21.20
C GLU A 85 -31.63 16.68 21.24
N LEU A 86 -31.09 17.14 22.37
CA LEU A 86 -29.65 17.36 22.57
C LEU A 86 -28.94 16.04 22.90
N LYS A 87 -29.62 15.17 23.63
CA LYS A 87 -29.17 13.80 23.91
C LYS A 87 -29.13 12.96 22.63
N ASP A 88 -30.16 13.01 21.79
CA ASP A 88 -30.21 12.35 20.48
C ASP A 88 -29.09 12.85 19.55
N LYS A 89 -28.84 14.17 19.55
CA LYS A 89 -27.72 14.75 18.78
C LYS A 89 -26.34 14.32 19.30
N LEU A 90 -26.18 14.09 20.60
CA LEU A 90 -24.93 13.57 21.18
C LEU A 90 -24.78 12.06 21.01
N GLU A 91 -25.88 11.31 20.99
CA GLU A 91 -25.91 9.86 20.73
C GLU A 91 -25.35 9.54 19.34
N CYS A 92 -25.61 10.37 18.32
CA CYS A 92 -24.97 10.26 17.00
C CYS A 92 -23.42 10.29 17.04
N TYR A 93 -22.81 10.77 18.13
CA TYR A 93 -21.36 10.82 18.29
C TYR A 93 -20.83 9.87 19.37
N SER A 94 -21.67 9.08 20.05
CA SER A 94 -21.22 8.15 21.09
C SER A 94 -20.29 7.06 20.54
N ASP A 95 -20.51 6.68 19.29
CA ASP A 95 -19.72 5.67 18.59
C ASP A 95 -18.41 6.22 18.03
N LEU A 96 -18.21 7.54 18.08
CA LEU A 96 -16.99 8.16 17.59
C LEU A 96 -15.84 7.75 18.53
N PRO A 97 -14.77 7.10 18.03
CA PRO A 97 -13.70 6.60 18.89
C PRO A 97 -12.75 7.74 19.28
N VAL A 98 -13.23 8.66 20.12
CA VAL A 98 -12.51 9.88 20.55
C VAL A 98 -11.14 9.56 21.14
N HIS A 99 -10.99 8.40 21.77
CA HIS A 99 -9.71 7.93 22.31
C HIS A 99 -8.61 7.80 21.24
N LEU A 100 -8.96 7.41 20.00
CA LEU A 100 -8.02 7.31 18.87
C LEU A 100 -7.56 8.68 18.38
N LEU A 101 -8.39 9.71 18.56
CA LEU A 101 -8.14 11.08 18.11
C LEU A 101 -7.54 11.97 19.20
N SER A 102 -7.46 11.46 20.43
CA SER A 102 -6.98 12.21 21.59
C SER A 102 -5.47 12.06 21.78
N LYS A 103 -4.82 13.16 22.17
CA LYS A 103 -3.38 13.16 22.50
C LYS A 103 -3.15 12.49 23.86
N GLN A 104 -3.04 11.18 23.87
CA GLN A 104 -2.70 10.40 25.06
C GLN A 104 -1.20 10.19 25.13
N GLY A 105 -0.49 11.06 25.85
CA GLY A 105 0.93 10.86 26.18
C GLY A 105 1.93 11.13 25.04
N VAL A 106 3.13 10.59 25.21
CA VAL A 106 4.29 10.77 24.30
C VAL A 106 4.32 9.73 23.18
N GLU A 107 3.75 8.54 23.42
CA GLU A 107 3.76 7.41 22.48
C GLU A 107 2.36 7.02 22.00
N TYR A 108 2.24 6.71 20.71
CA TYR A 108 0.99 6.22 20.12
C TYR A 108 0.75 4.75 20.46
N THR A 109 -0.46 4.43 20.91
CA THR A 109 -0.94 3.06 21.15
C THR A 109 -1.06 2.26 19.85
N LYS A 110 -1.09 0.91 19.92
CA LYS A 110 -1.26 0.07 18.72
C LYS A 110 -2.52 0.44 17.94
N ALA A 111 -3.66 0.61 18.62
CA ALA A 111 -4.92 1.00 17.97
C ALA A 111 -4.84 2.36 17.26
N GLN A 112 -4.14 3.35 17.85
CA GLN A 112 -3.90 4.64 17.20
C GLN A 112 -2.98 4.53 15.98
N ARG A 113 -1.95 3.68 16.05
CA ARG A 113 -1.05 3.42 14.92
C ARG A 113 -1.82 2.76 13.78
N ASP A 114 -2.57 1.71 14.08
CA ASP A 114 -3.38 0.97 13.11
C ASP A 114 -4.41 1.90 12.46
N PHE A 115 -5.15 2.68 13.25
CA PHE A 115 -6.09 3.68 12.75
C PHE A 115 -5.43 4.70 11.82
N ALA A 116 -4.30 5.29 12.23
CA ALA A 116 -3.60 6.30 11.43
C ALA A 116 -3.03 5.73 10.13
N LEU A 117 -2.48 4.51 10.17
CA LEU A 117 -1.99 3.81 8.98
C LEU A 117 -3.14 3.47 8.02
N THR A 118 -4.22 2.90 8.52
CA THR A 118 -5.42 2.57 7.73
C THR A 118 -6.01 3.82 7.08
N LEU A 119 -6.18 4.90 7.84
CA LEU A 119 -6.70 6.17 7.33
C LEU A 119 -5.81 6.74 6.22
N HIS A 120 -4.49 6.74 6.41
CA HIS A 120 -3.55 7.21 5.41
C HIS A 120 -3.53 6.33 4.16
N LEU A 121 -3.68 5.00 4.31
CA LEU A 121 -3.74 4.05 3.20
C LEU A 121 -5.02 4.22 2.36
N HIS A 122 -6.16 4.49 3.00
CA HIS A 122 -7.42 4.76 2.30
C HIS A 122 -7.45 6.11 1.58
N GLY A 123 -6.74 7.11 2.11
CA GLY A 123 -6.73 8.44 1.49
C GLY A 123 -5.70 9.38 2.11
N PRO A 124 -4.52 9.54 1.49
CA PRO A 124 -3.50 10.47 1.98
C PRO A 124 -4.00 11.92 2.04
N GLN A 125 -4.81 12.34 1.06
CA GLN A 125 -5.40 13.68 1.03
C GLN A 125 -6.38 13.89 2.18
N ALA A 126 -7.23 12.90 2.46
CA ALA A 126 -8.14 12.94 3.60
C ALA A 126 -7.35 12.98 4.91
N TYR A 127 -6.30 12.16 5.04
CA TYR A 127 -5.41 12.19 6.20
C TYR A 127 -4.79 13.58 6.43
N HIS A 128 -4.27 14.21 5.37
CA HIS A 128 -3.72 15.56 5.41
C HIS A 128 -4.77 16.60 5.78
N TYR A 129 -5.96 16.55 5.19
CA TYR A 129 -7.06 17.45 5.55
C TYR A 129 -7.44 17.34 7.03
N LEU A 130 -7.65 16.12 7.53
CA LEU A 130 -7.99 15.86 8.92
C LEU A 130 -6.91 16.36 9.89
N ARG A 131 -5.64 16.15 9.53
CA ARG A 131 -4.49 16.56 10.34
C ARG A 131 -4.22 18.06 10.28
N ASP A 132 -4.10 18.62 9.09
CA ASP A 132 -3.56 19.97 8.85
C ASP A 132 -4.68 21.02 8.85
N THR A 133 -5.88 20.70 8.35
CA THR A 133 -7.03 21.61 8.29
C THR A 133 -7.95 21.48 9.51
N LEU A 134 -8.32 20.26 9.89
CA LEU A 134 -9.18 20.03 11.07
C LEU A 134 -8.40 19.89 12.38
N HIS A 135 -7.06 19.96 12.34
CA HIS A 135 -6.18 19.88 13.50
C HIS A 135 -6.42 18.66 14.40
N ILE A 136 -6.85 17.54 13.78
CA ILE A 136 -6.98 16.27 14.47
C ILE A 136 -5.58 15.74 14.79
N HIS A 137 -5.42 15.19 15.99
CA HIS A 137 -4.13 14.70 16.48
C HIS A 137 -3.73 13.39 15.80
N LEU A 138 -3.18 13.49 14.59
CA LEU A 138 -2.70 12.36 13.82
C LEU A 138 -1.16 12.35 13.75
N PRO A 139 -0.52 11.16 13.75
CA PRO A 139 0.94 11.01 13.59
C PRO A 139 1.48 11.67 12.32
N HIS A 140 2.68 12.25 12.38
CA HIS A 140 3.31 12.81 11.17
C HIS A 140 3.49 11.71 10.11
N PRO A 141 3.29 11.99 8.80
CA PRO A 141 3.51 11.00 7.74
C PRO A 141 4.88 10.31 7.82
N SER A 142 5.93 11.00 8.26
CA SER A 142 7.25 10.39 8.51
C SER A 142 7.23 9.33 9.62
N SER A 143 6.36 9.48 10.63
CA SER A 143 6.14 8.45 11.65
C SER A 143 5.45 7.22 11.07
N LEU A 144 4.48 7.42 10.17
CA LEU A 144 3.84 6.32 9.44
C LEU A 144 4.85 5.57 8.57
N GLN A 145 5.67 6.30 7.81
CA GLN A 145 6.73 5.72 6.99
C GLN A 145 7.70 4.91 7.84
N ARG A 146 8.12 5.41 9.00
CA ARG A 146 8.99 4.68 9.93
C ARG A 146 8.34 3.41 10.50
N TRP A 147 7.04 3.40 10.74
CA TRP A 147 6.35 2.19 11.17
C TRP A 147 6.31 1.15 10.05
N LEU A 148 6.07 1.58 8.82
CA LEU A 148 6.04 0.72 7.64
C LEU A 148 7.44 0.24 7.19
N SER A 149 8.50 1.02 7.44
CA SER A 149 9.87 0.68 7.03
C SER A 149 10.47 -0.50 7.78
N SER A 150 9.81 -0.99 8.84
CA SER A 150 10.25 -2.17 9.59
C SER A 150 9.92 -3.49 8.89
N LEU A 151 9.10 -3.46 7.82
CA LEU A 151 8.66 -4.64 7.10
C LEU A 151 9.68 -4.99 6.01
N ASP A 152 10.23 -6.21 6.07
CA ASP A 152 11.07 -6.73 4.99
C ASP A 152 10.17 -6.99 3.76
N ALA A 153 10.22 -6.06 2.82
CA ALA A 153 9.42 -6.08 1.60
C ALA A 153 10.28 -6.28 0.36
N ARG A 154 11.41 -6.98 0.47
CA ARG A 154 12.31 -7.27 -0.66
C ARG A 154 11.68 -8.23 -1.68
N PRO A 155 12.15 -8.23 -2.94
CA PRO A 155 11.76 -9.22 -3.93
C PRO A 155 12.08 -10.65 -3.46
N GLY A 156 11.28 -11.60 -3.91
CA GLY A 156 11.27 -12.99 -3.45
C GLY A 156 9.99 -13.38 -2.71
N LEU A 157 10.04 -14.54 -2.04
CA LEU A 157 8.97 -15.00 -1.17
C LEU A 157 8.94 -14.20 0.13
N ASN A 158 7.77 -13.67 0.47
CA ASN A 158 7.53 -12.93 1.69
C ASN A 158 7.26 -13.90 2.84
N LYS A 159 8.32 -14.26 3.57
CA LYS A 159 8.23 -15.16 4.75
C LYS A 159 7.26 -14.66 5.80
N MET A 160 7.21 -13.35 6.07
CA MET A 160 6.29 -12.77 7.05
C MET A 160 4.83 -13.02 6.68
N MET A 161 4.49 -12.91 5.39
CA MET A 161 3.15 -13.22 4.89
C MET A 161 2.85 -14.71 4.94
N LEU A 162 3.79 -15.56 4.55
CA LEU A 162 3.64 -17.01 4.64
C LEU A 162 3.42 -17.48 6.09
N ASP A 163 4.21 -16.97 7.04
CA ASP A 163 4.08 -17.30 8.47
C ASP A 163 2.79 -16.71 9.10
N MET A 164 2.26 -15.62 8.52
CA MET A 164 0.94 -15.10 8.88
C MET A 164 -0.16 -16.03 8.39
N LEU A 165 -0.07 -16.53 7.16
CA LEU A 165 -1.03 -17.50 6.62
C LEU A 165 -1.01 -18.82 7.38
N GLU A 166 0.17 -19.30 7.80
CA GLU A 166 0.29 -20.48 8.64
C GLU A 166 -0.49 -20.32 9.96
N ARG A 167 -0.31 -19.18 10.65
CA ARG A 167 -1.07 -18.87 11.87
C ARG A 167 -2.57 -18.78 11.63
N ARG A 168 -3.00 -18.15 10.53
CA ARG A 168 -4.43 -18.08 10.16
C ARG A 168 -5.01 -19.46 9.88
N ARG A 169 -4.24 -20.35 9.26
CA ARG A 169 -4.62 -21.74 9.04
C ARG A 169 -4.71 -22.53 10.34
N GLN A 170 -3.85 -22.25 11.32
CA GLN A 170 -3.97 -22.86 12.66
C GLN A 170 -5.22 -22.37 13.40
N GLU A 171 -5.66 -21.13 13.17
CA GLU A 171 -6.91 -20.58 13.72
C GLU A 171 -8.16 -21.16 13.02
N ASP A 172 -8.14 -21.29 11.70
CA ASP A 172 -9.26 -21.74 10.86
C ASP A 172 -8.73 -22.53 9.65
N GLU A 173 -8.63 -23.85 9.83
CA GLU A 173 -8.09 -24.75 8.82
C GLU A 173 -8.97 -24.84 7.57
N ASP A 174 -10.29 -24.83 7.75
CA ASP A 174 -11.23 -24.94 6.62
C ASP A 174 -11.12 -23.73 5.68
N LYS A 175 -10.89 -22.53 6.24
CA LYS A 175 -10.80 -21.29 5.47
C LYS A 175 -9.44 -21.06 4.81
N TYR A 176 -8.35 -21.44 5.48
CA TYR A 176 -6.98 -21.11 5.03
C TYR A 176 -6.15 -22.33 4.60
N GLY A 177 -6.65 -23.55 4.76
CA GLY A 177 -5.95 -24.79 4.44
C GLY A 177 -5.87 -25.11 2.94
N CYS A 178 -6.75 -24.55 2.11
CA CYS A 178 -6.79 -24.83 0.67
C CYS A 178 -6.91 -23.55 -0.17
N VAL A 179 -5.99 -23.36 -1.12
CA VAL A 179 -5.84 -22.13 -1.89
C VAL A 179 -5.61 -22.39 -3.39
N THR A 180 -5.84 -21.34 -4.17
CA THR A 180 -5.38 -21.21 -5.56
C THR A 180 -4.18 -20.27 -5.60
N LEU A 181 -3.14 -20.65 -6.34
CA LEU A 181 -1.97 -19.81 -6.59
C LEU A 181 -2.18 -19.03 -7.89
N MET A 182 -2.26 -17.71 -7.79
CA MET A 182 -2.40 -16.79 -8.92
C MET A 182 -1.05 -16.20 -9.30
N LEU A 183 -0.77 -16.19 -10.60
CA LEU A 183 0.41 -15.57 -11.20
C LEU A 183 -0.03 -14.50 -12.19
N ASP A 184 0.56 -13.33 -12.07
CA ASP A 184 0.43 -12.27 -13.07
C ASP A 184 1.70 -11.43 -13.15
N ALA A 185 2.01 -10.92 -14.34
CA ALA A 185 3.16 -10.08 -14.60
C ALA A 185 2.69 -8.68 -15.05
N MET A 186 3.15 -7.65 -14.35
CA MET A 186 2.81 -6.27 -14.68
C MET A 186 4.04 -5.51 -15.19
N SER A 187 3.88 -4.73 -16.25
CA SER A 187 4.95 -3.85 -16.73
C SER A 187 5.21 -2.73 -15.72
N ILE A 188 6.49 -2.49 -15.42
CA ILE A 188 6.94 -1.42 -14.52
C ILE A 188 7.83 -0.42 -15.27
N LYS A 189 7.89 0.81 -14.76
CA LYS A 189 8.75 1.85 -15.32
C LYS A 189 10.21 1.50 -15.04
N LYS A 190 11.02 1.44 -16.11
CA LYS A 190 12.49 1.31 -16.00
C LYS A 190 13.05 2.55 -15.31
N HIS A 191 13.46 2.41 -14.06
CA HIS A 191 14.02 3.51 -13.29
C HIS A 191 14.91 2.96 -12.19
N VAL A 192 16.09 3.55 -12.03
CA VAL A 192 17.02 3.22 -10.95
C VAL A 192 16.97 4.31 -9.91
N GLN A 193 16.78 3.92 -8.65
CA GLN A 193 16.76 4.82 -7.51
C GLN A 193 17.73 4.34 -6.43
N HIS A 194 18.54 5.25 -5.91
CA HIS A 194 19.38 4.95 -4.75
C HIS A 194 18.55 5.07 -3.47
N ASP A 195 18.52 4.02 -2.65
CA ASP A 195 17.99 4.06 -1.30
C ASP A 195 19.11 4.43 -0.32
N PRO A 196 19.11 5.65 0.26
CA PRO A 196 20.14 6.08 1.19
C PRO A 196 20.09 5.35 2.54
N GLN A 197 18.99 4.69 2.91
CA GLN A 197 18.92 3.95 4.18
C GLN A 197 19.65 2.61 4.10
N THR A 198 19.45 1.87 3.01
CA THR A 198 20.09 0.58 2.79
C THR A 198 21.41 0.69 2.03
N GLN A 199 21.71 1.85 1.45
CA GLN A 199 22.84 2.08 0.53
C GLN A 199 22.79 1.14 -0.70
N THR A 200 21.57 0.81 -1.16
CA THR A 200 21.36 -0.08 -2.30
C THR A 200 20.74 0.66 -3.47
N MET A 201 21.09 0.24 -4.68
CA MET A 201 20.44 0.71 -5.90
C MET A 201 19.24 -0.19 -6.20
N LEU A 202 18.04 0.41 -6.27
CA LEU A 202 16.78 -0.26 -6.61
C LEU A 202 16.46 -0.05 -8.10
N GLY A 203 15.76 -1.00 -8.73
CA GLY A 203 15.31 -0.90 -10.12
C GLY A 203 15.95 -1.89 -11.10
N TYR A 204 16.83 -2.75 -10.60
CA TYR A 204 17.40 -3.87 -11.36
C TYR A 204 16.54 -5.13 -11.23
N VAL A 205 16.81 -6.12 -12.08
CA VAL A 205 16.27 -7.47 -11.94
C VAL A 205 16.65 -8.02 -10.58
N ASP A 206 15.68 -8.59 -9.88
CA ASP A 206 15.84 -9.19 -8.56
C ASP A 206 14.87 -10.36 -8.42
N MET A 207 15.45 -11.57 -8.42
CA MET A 207 14.74 -12.83 -8.33
C MET A 207 14.63 -13.34 -6.88
N GLY A 208 15.02 -12.53 -5.89
CA GLY A 208 15.06 -12.91 -4.48
C GLY A 208 16.28 -13.75 -4.08
N ASP A 209 17.22 -13.95 -5.01
CA ASP A 209 18.50 -14.66 -4.81
C ASP A 209 19.64 -13.74 -4.33
N ARG A 210 19.38 -12.43 -4.22
CA ARG A 210 20.34 -11.38 -3.80
C ARG A 210 21.54 -11.28 -4.74
N LEU A 211 21.40 -11.73 -5.98
CA LEU A 211 22.41 -11.48 -7.00
C LEU A 211 22.33 -10.03 -7.45
N ASN A 212 23.49 -9.40 -7.60
CA ASN A 212 23.59 -8.05 -8.13
C ASN A 212 23.50 -8.11 -9.66
N GLU A 213 22.28 -8.17 -10.19
CA GLU A 213 22.08 -8.00 -11.63
C GLU A 213 22.25 -6.54 -12.05
N THR A 214 22.81 -6.33 -13.24
CA THR A 214 22.98 -5.00 -13.84
C THR A 214 21.85 -4.64 -14.79
N ASP A 215 20.99 -5.62 -15.12
CA ASP A 215 19.89 -5.45 -16.04
C ASP A 215 18.71 -4.74 -15.37
N LEU A 216 18.13 -3.75 -16.06
CA LEU A 216 16.98 -3.01 -15.56
C LEU A 216 15.73 -3.88 -15.62
N ALA A 217 14.98 -3.93 -14.52
CA ALA A 217 13.69 -4.59 -14.49
C ALA A 217 12.67 -3.81 -15.32
N THR A 218 11.84 -4.54 -16.05
CA THR A 218 10.78 -4.01 -16.92
C THR A 218 9.41 -4.54 -16.53
N GLU A 219 9.36 -5.61 -15.76
CA GLU A 219 8.16 -6.28 -15.30
C GLU A 219 8.30 -6.65 -13.82
N ALA A 220 7.17 -6.77 -13.13
CA ALA A 220 7.07 -7.35 -11.81
C ALA A 220 6.13 -8.56 -11.88
N LEU A 221 6.68 -9.75 -11.64
CA LEU A 221 5.91 -10.98 -11.51
C LEU A 221 5.42 -11.10 -10.07
N VAL A 222 4.11 -11.22 -9.86
CA VAL A 222 3.50 -11.31 -8.52
C VAL A 222 2.82 -12.66 -8.35
N PHE A 223 3.08 -13.29 -7.20
CA PHE A 223 2.38 -14.49 -6.76
C PHE A 223 1.44 -14.13 -5.63
N MET A 224 0.17 -14.49 -5.80
CA MET A 224 -0.88 -14.25 -4.83
C MET A 224 -1.61 -15.55 -4.53
N VAL A 225 -1.86 -15.84 -3.26
CA VAL A 225 -2.75 -16.93 -2.89
C VAL A 225 -4.16 -16.39 -2.72
N VAL A 226 -5.13 -17.14 -3.23
CA VAL A 226 -6.56 -16.84 -3.12
C VAL A 226 -7.22 -18.02 -2.40
N GLY A 227 -7.94 -17.74 -1.32
CA GLY A 227 -8.66 -18.77 -0.58
C GLY A 227 -9.74 -19.41 -1.45
N LEU A 228 -9.82 -20.75 -1.46
CA LEU A 228 -10.95 -21.44 -2.07
C LEU A 228 -12.21 -21.35 -1.19
N GLN A 229 -12.01 -21.22 0.12
CA GLN A 229 -13.07 -21.05 1.10
C GLN A 229 -13.02 -19.63 1.68
N GLY A 230 -14.12 -18.90 1.50
CA GLY A 230 -14.24 -17.49 1.89
C GLY A 230 -13.58 -16.52 0.90
N TYR A 231 -13.76 -15.22 1.14
CA TYR A 231 -13.27 -14.16 0.25
C TYR A 231 -12.03 -13.50 0.85
N TRP A 232 -10.85 -13.99 0.49
CA TRP A 232 -9.58 -13.39 0.89
C TRP A 232 -8.47 -13.71 -0.12
N LYS A 233 -7.49 -12.81 -0.20
CA LYS A 233 -6.32 -12.94 -1.07
C LYS A 233 -5.10 -12.33 -0.38
N ALA A 234 -3.93 -12.91 -0.60
CA ALA A 234 -2.69 -12.46 0.01
C ALA A 234 -1.52 -12.57 -0.98
N PRO A 235 -0.81 -11.46 -1.28
CA PRO A 235 0.43 -11.55 -2.05
C PRO A 235 1.48 -12.26 -1.21
N ILE A 236 2.09 -13.31 -1.76
CA ILE A 236 3.12 -14.11 -1.08
C ILE A 236 4.50 -13.94 -1.68
N ALA A 237 4.60 -13.47 -2.93
CA ALA A 237 5.87 -13.22 -3.57
C ALA A 237 5.75 -12.12 -4.61
N TYR A 238 6.86 -11.44 -4.88
CA TYR A 238 7.02 -10.70 -6.11
C TYR A 238 8.48 -10.75 -6.58
N TYR A 239 8.69 -10.69 -7.89
CA TYR A 239 10.01 -10.76 -8.50
C TYR A 239 10.13 -9.65 -9.54
N LEU A 240 11.29 -9.00 -9.61
CA LEU A 240 11.56 -7.96 -10.59
C LEU A 240 12.29 -8.56 -11.78
N THR A 241 11.68 -8.52 -12.95
CA THR A 241 12.15 -9.25 -14.14
C THR A 241 12.28 -8.32 -15.34
N LYS A 242 13.14 -8.70 -16.31
CA LYS A 242 13.22 -8.06 -17.63
C LYS A 242 12.58 -8.92 -18.72
N SER A 243 12.84 -10.22 -18.64
CA SER A 243 12.22 -11.24 -19.47
C SER A 243 12.37 -12.56 -18.72
N LEU A 244 11.26 -13.21 -18.39
CA LEU A 244 11.32 -14.45 -17.63
C LEU A 244 11.25 -15.65 -18.58
N THR A 245 12.22 -16.56 -18.46
CA THR A 245 12.18 -17.81 -19.19
C THR A 245 11.17 -18.76 -18.55
N PRO A 246 10.49 -19.63 -19.33
CA PRO A 246 9.57 -20.62 -18.79
C PRO A 246 10.21 -21.54 -17.73
N GLU A 247 11.50 -21.84 -17.89
CA GLU A 247 12.27 -22.68 -16.96
C GLU A 247 12.44 -22.00 -15.60
N THR A 248 12.83 -20.72 -15.58
CA THR A 248 12.98 -19.96 -14.35
C THR A 248 11.62 -19.77 -13.68
N GLN A 249 10.57 -19.45 -14.44
CA GLN A 249 9.23 -19.31 -13.91
C GLN A 249 8.71 -20.61 -13.26
N LYS A 250 9.00 -21.76 -13.89
CA LYS A 250 8.70 -23.08 -13.32
C LYS A 250 9.37 -23.27 -11.96
N VAL A 251 10.65 -22.93 -11.84
CA VAL A 251 11.39 -23.04 -10.57
C VAL A 251 10.74 -22.19 -9.48
N LEU A 252 10.34 -20.95 -9.79
CA LEU A 252 9.65 -20.08 -8.84
C LEU A 252 8.31 -20.66 -8.39
N VAL A 253 7.50 -21.16 -9.33
CA VAL A 253 6.20 -21.79 -9.02
C VAL A 253 6.36 -23.01 -8.13
N VAL A 254 7.30 -23.90 -8.47
CA VAL A 254 7.58 -25.09 -7.68
C VAL A 254 8.00 -24.72 -6.27
N HIS A 255 8.93 -23.78 -6.12
CA HIS A 255 9.40 -23.32 -4.82
C HIS A 255 8.28 -22.67 -3.98
N ALA A 256 7.39 -21.88 -4.60
CA ALA A 256 6.24 -21.30 -3.91
C ALA A 256 5.25 -22.38 -3.42
N ILE A 257 5.00 -23.42 -4.22
CA ILE A 257 4.14 -24.56 -3.84
C ILE A 257 4.78 -25.35 -2.69
N GLU A 258 6.09 -25.59 -2.73
CA GLU A 258 6.83 -26.25 -1.65
C GLU A 258 6.76 -25.46 -0.33
N GLU A 259 6.96 -24.15 -0.38
CA GLU A 259 6.89 -23.29 0.82
C GLU A 259 5.49 -23.19 1.44
N LEU A 260 4.44 -23.25 0.61
CA LEU A 260 3.05 -23.36 1.07
C LEU A 260 2.79 -24.74 1.68
N HIS A 261 3.29 -25.80 1.05
CA HIS A 261 3.17 -27.17 1.53
C HIS A 261 3.84 -27.37 2.90
N HIS A 262 5.03 -26.80 3.10
CA HIS A 262 5.72 -26.83 4.40
C HIS A 262 4.89 -26.21 5.53
N ARG A 263 4.01 -25.25 5.21
CA ARG A 263 3.07 -24.59 6.14
C ARG A 263 1.70 -25.25 6.20
N GLN A 264 1.57 -26.44 5.61
CA GLN A 264 0.33 -27.23 5.57
C GLN A 264 -0.81 -26.50 4.84
N ILE A 265 -0.48 -25.66 3.87
CA ILE A 265 -1.43 -24.99 2.98
C ILE A 265 -1.40 -25.71 1.64
N ARG A 266 -2.51 -26.31 1.25
CA ARG A 266 -2.63 -27.07 0.00
C ARG A 266 -2.94 -26.14 -1.17
N VAL A 267 -2.12 -26.20 -2.21
CA VAL A 267 -2.41 -25.55 -3.50
C VAL A 267 -3.20 -26.51 -4.37
N GLY A 268 -4.49 -26.21 -4.59
CA GLY A 268 -5.37 -27.03 -5.43
C GLY A 268 -5.28 -26.66 -6.92
N CYS A 269 -5.07 -25.38 -7.21
CA CYS A 269 -5.07 -24.86 -8.58
C CYS A 269 -4.01 -23.76 -8.73
N VAL A 270 -3.50 -23.61 -9.94
CA VAL A 270 -2.69 -22.47 -10.38
C VAL A 270 -3.47 -21.70 -11.45
N THR A 271 -3.67 -20.40 -11.27
CA THR A 271 -4.34 -19.51 -12.22
C THR A 271 -3.36 -18.52 -12.84
N MET A 272 -3.39 -18.37 -14.16
CA MET A 272 -2.50 -17.49 -14.92
C MET A 272 -3.18 -16.99 -16.19
N ASP A 273 -2.64 -15.95 -16.81
CA ASP A 273 -3.07 -15.54 -18.15
C ASP A 273 -2.59 -16.55 -19.22
N GLY A 274 -3.05 -16.37 -20.46
CA GLY A 274 -2.66 -17.23 -21.59
C GLY A 274 -1.37 -16.81 -22.29
N HIS A 275 -0.45 -16.11 -21.60
CA HIS A 275 0.82 -15.72 -22.21
C HIS A 275 1.64 -16.96 -22.64
N ALA A 276 2.40 -16.84 -23.72
CA ALA A 276 3.12 -17.98 -24.30
C ALA A 276 4.14 -18.60 -23.32
N SER A 277 4.78 -17.78 -22.49
CA SER A 277 5.69 -18.24 -21.43
C SER A 277 4.97 -19.11 -20.38
N ASN A 278 3.78 -18.70 -19.97
CA ASN A 278 2.94 -19.38 -18.99
C ASN A 278 2.49 -20.75 -19.50
N VAL A 279 2.08 -20.82 -20.77
CA VAL A 279 1.72 -22.09 -21.43
C VAL A 279 2.94 -23.01 -21.57
N SER A 280 4.10 -22.46 -21.94
CA SER A 280 5.35 -23.23 -22.02
C SER A 280 5.76 -23.79 -20.65
N MET A 281 5.69 -22.97 -19.60
CA MET A 281 5.96 -23.37 -18.22
C MET A 281 5.05 -24.53 -17.78
N CYS A 282 3.74 -24.44 -18.04
CA CYS A 282 2.80 -25.52 -17.74
C CYS A 282 3.14 -26.81 -18.49
N THR A 283 3.59 -26.69 -19.73
CA THR A 283 4.02 -27.83 -20.54
C THR A 283 5.25 -28.50 -19.91
N GLN A 284 6.21 -27.71 -19.42
CA GLN A 284 7.39 -28.21 -18.69
C GLN A 284 7.06 -28.79 -17.31
N LEU A 285 5.95 -28.40 -16.69
CA LEU A 285 5.40 -29.02 -15.48
C LEU A 285 4.70 -30.35 -15.78
N GLY A 286 4.40 -30.64 -17.05
CA GLY A 286 3.79 -31.89 -17.49
C GLY A 286 2.33 -31.79 -17.87
N CYS A 287 1.81 -30.58 -18.09
CA CYS A 287 0.49 -30.35 -18.69
C CYS A 287 0.54 -30.48 -20.21
N THR A 288 -0.59 -30.80 -20.83
CA THR A 288 -0.77 -30.82 -22.28
C THR A 288 -1.94 -29.90 -22.61
N LEU A 289 -1.62 -28.61 -22.77
CA LEU A 289 -2.59 -27.54 -23.00
C LEU A 289 -2.77 -27.19 -24.49
N LYS A 290 -1.79 -27.54 -25.32
CA LYS A 290 -1.84 -27.48 -26.77
C LYS A 290 -1.94 -28.90 -27.29
N ALA A 291 -3.15 -29.43 -27.32
CA ALA A 291 -3.44 -30.73 -27.89
C ALA A 291 -4.24 -30.58 -29.18
N ASP A 292 -4.19 -31.60 -30.04
CA ASP A 292 -5.19 -31.79 -31.08
C ASP A 292 -6.59 -31.67 -30.43
N PRO A 293 -7.56 -30.96 -31.04
CA PRO A 293 -8.94 -30.90 -30.54
C PRO A 293 -9.57 -32.27 -30.23
N CYS A 294 -9.04 -33.34 -30.82
CA CYS A 294 -9.48 -34.72 -30.62
C CYS A 294 -8.85 -35.41 -29.40
N GLU A 295 -7.83 -34.81 -28.77
CA GLU A 295 -7.15 -35.38 -27.59
C GLU A 295 -7.58 -34.65 -26.29
N PRO A 296 -7.79 -35.37 -25.19
CA PRO A 296 -8.18 -34.76 -23.93
C PRO A 296 -7.04 -33.91 -23.36
N LEU A 297 -7.36 -32.66 -22.98
CA LEU A 297 -6.41 -31.76 -22.34
C LEU A 297 -5.94 -32.34 -21.00
N LYS A 298 -4.63 -32.38 -20.80
CA LYS A 298 -4.05 -32.66 -19.49
C LYS A 298 -3.80 -31.35 -18.76
N THR A 299 -4.78 -30.93 -17.96
CA THR A 299 -4.80 -29.64 -17.24
C THR A 299 -4.25 -29.70 -15.80
N HIS A 300 -3.38 -30.68 -15.51
CA HIS A 300 -2.80 -30.81 -14.18
C HIS A 300 -1.37 -31.35 -14.25
N PHE A 301 -0.60 -31.02 -13.23
CA PHE A 301 0.74 -31.54 -12.99
C PHE A 301 0.84 -32.12 -11.56
N PRO A 302 1.78 -33.03 -11.29
CA PRO A 302 1.97 -33.57 -9.94
C PRO A 302 2.59 -32.51 -9.03
N HIS A 303 2.07 -32.40 -7.82
CA HIS A 303 2.61 -31.59 -6.74
C HIS A 303 4.09 -31.98 -6.50
N PRO A 304 5.01 -31.03 -6.31
CA PRO A 304 6.45 -31.32 -6.22
C PRO A 304 6.80 -32.23 -5.03
N VAL A 305 6.10 -32.11 -3.91
CA VAL A 305 6.29 -32.94 -2.70
C VAL A 305 5.35 -34.15 -2.62
N THR A 306 4.03 -33.95 -2.63
CA THR A 306 3.06 -35.05 -2.40
C THR A 306 2.69 -35.85 -3.64
N HIS A 307 3.03 -35.36 -4.84
CA HIS A 307 2.58 -35.89 -6.13
C HIS A 307 1.05 -35.86 -6.37
N ASP A 308 0.28 -35.21 -5.51
CA ASP A 308 -1.14 -34.95 -5.76
C ASP A 308 -1.35 -34.06 -6.98
N LYS A 309 -2.55 -34.07 -7.56
CA LYS A 309 -2.85 -33.23 -8.72
C LYS A 309 -2.96 -31.76 -8.31
N VAL A 310 -2.17 -30.91 -8.97
CA VAL A 310 -2.34 -29.46 -8.99
C VAL A 310 -2.91 -29.09 -10.36
N PHE A 311 -4.12 -28.51 -10.37
CA PHE A 311 -4.79 -28.12 -11.60
C PHE A 311 -4.26 -26.79 -12.13
N VAL A 312 -4.36 -26.57 -13.43
CA VAL A 312 -4.04 -25.31 -14.10
C VAL A 312 -5.30 -24.76 -14.74
N MET A 313 -5.59 -23.49 -14.47
CA MET A 313 -6.72 -22.77 -15.05
C MET A 313 -6.24 -21.46 -15.67
N MET A 314 -6.68 -21.18 -16.89
CA MET A 314 -6.42 -19.90 -17.52
C MET A 314 -7.42 -18.86 -17.02
N ASP A 315 -6.99 -17.61 -16.89
CA ASP A 315 -7.90 -16.49 -16.62
C ASP A 315 -8.98 -16.41 -17.71
N ALA A 316 -10.21 -16.69 -17.32
CA ALA A 316 -11.37 -16.68 -18.19
C ALA A 316 -11.58 -15.30 -18.84
N CYS A 317 -11.36 -14.21 -18.12
CA CYS A 317 -11.47 -12.86 -18.68
C CYS A 317 -10.47 -12.64 -19.80
N HIS A 318 -9.22 -13.07 -19.61
CA HIS A 318 -8.21 -13.01 -20.64
C HIS A 318 -8.57 -13.87 -21.85
N MET A 319 -9.05 -15.10 -21.63
CA MET A 319 -9.42 -16.02 -22.70
C MET A 319 -10.61 -15.51 -23.50
N LEU A 320 -11.61 -14.92 -22.85
CA LEU A 320 -12.76 -14.30 -23.51
C LEU A 320 -12.35 -13.08 -24.34
N LYS A 321 -11.46 -12.22 -23.81
CA LYS A 321 -10.89 -11.11 -24.58
C LYS A 321 -10.16 -11.59 -25.85
N LEU A 322 -9.35 -12.64 -25.74
CA LEU A 322 -8.66 -13.22 -26.90
C LEU A 322 -9.62 -13.83 -27.91
N THR A 323 -10.64 -14.54 -27.43
CA THR A 323 -11.69 -15.13 -28.28
C THR A 323 -12.44 -14.05 -29.05
N ARG A 324 -12.83 -12.96 -28.37
CA ARG A 324 -13.45 -11.79 -29.00
C ARG A 324 -12.57 -11.20 -30.11
N ASN A 325 -11.29 -10.96 -29.81
CA ASN A 325 -10.35 -10.38 -30.79
C ASN A 325 -10.15 -11.31 -32.00
N MET A 326 -10.06 -12.63 -31.78
CA MET A 326 -9.95 -13.62 -32.86
C MET A 326 -11.21 -13.61 -33.75
N LEU A 327 -12.39 -13.61 -33.15
CA LEU A 327 -13.66 -13.57 -33.88
C LEU A 327 -13.82 -12.27 -34.67
N GLU A 328 -13.34 -11.14 -34.16
CA GLU A 328 -13.36 -9.86 -34.87
C GLU A 328 -12.50 -9.92 -36.15
N VAL A 329 -11.29 -10.46 -36.07
CA VAL A 329 -10.38 -10.60 -37.21
C VAL A 329 -10.93 -11.58 -38.25
N HIS A 330 -11.56 -12.68 -37.80
CA HIS A 330 -12.04 -13.75 -38.68
C HIS A 330 -13.54 -13.69 -38.99
N ALA A 331 -14.22 -12.59 -38.65
CA ALA A 331 -15.68 -12.44 -38.80
C ALA A 331 -16.20 -12.71 -40.22
N HIS A 332 -15.36 -12.51 -41.25
CA HIS A 332 -15.70 -12.73 -42.66
C HIS A 332 -15.79 -14.20 -43.07
N TYR A 333 -15.25 -15.13 -42.27
CA TYR A 333 -15.31 -16.57 -42.54
C TYR A 333 -16.53 -17.25 -41.94
N PHE A 334 -17.30 -16.55 -41.10
CA PHE A 334 -18.48 -17.09 -40.45
C PHE A 334 -19.75 -16.68 -41.20
N PRO A 335 -20.69 -17.61 -41.48
CA PRO A 335 -21.97 -17.29 -42.10
C PRO A 335 -22.72 -16.24 -41.27
N SER A 336 -23.33 -15.26 -41.94
CA SER A 336 -24.10 -14.17 -41.33
C SER A 336 -25.25 -14.63 -40.43
N ALA A 337 -25.68 -15.90 -40.53
CA ALA A 337 -26.71 -16.50 -39.68
C ALA A 337 -26.21 -16.91 -38.27
N LEU A 338 -24.90 -17.00 -38.04
CA LEU A 338 -24.31 -17.42 -36.76
C LEU A 338 -23.79 -16.25 -35.89
N LEU A 339 -23.60 -15.07 -36.48
CA LEU A 339 -23.09 -13.87 -35.81
C LEU A 339 -24.11 -12.74 -35.94
N ASP A 340 -25.17 -12.76 -35.15
CA ASP A 340 -25.81 -11.49 -34.80
C ASP A 340 -24.80 -10.72 -33.94
N ARG A 341 -24.12 -9.77 -34.59
CA ARG A 341 -23.10 -8.92 -33.97
C ARG A 341 -23.66 -8.19 -32.74
N SER A 342 -24.97 -7.92 -32.68
CA SER A 342 -25.62 -7.24 -31.54
C SER A 342 -25.74 -8.17 -30.33
N ALA A 343 -26.18 -9.42 -30.54
CA ALA A 343 -26.34 -10.41 -29.50
C ALA A 343 -25.00 -10.89 -28.93
N PHE A 344 -23.98 -11.06 -29.79
CA PHE A 344 -22.66 -11.51 -29.35
C PHE A 344 -21.89 -10.42 -28.59
N TYR A 345 -21.95 -9.16 -29.04
CA TYR A 345 -21.39 -8.04 -28.26
C TYR A 345 -22.09 -7.92 -26.91
N THR A 346 -23.42 -8.06 -26.87
CA THR A 346 -24.20 -8.01 -25.62
C THR A 346 -23.84 -9.17 -24.69
N PHE A 347 -23.61 -10.38 -25.21
CA PHE A 347 -23.16 -11.54 -24.44
C PHE A 347 -21.75 -11.36 -23.86
N CYS A 348 -20.80 -10.87 -24.68
CA CYS A 348 -19.45 -10.55 -24.23
C CYS A 348 -19.43 -9.38 -23.22
N LEU A 349 -20.27 -8.35 -23.40
CA LEU A 349 -20.45 -7.25 -22.43
C LEU A 349 -21.09 -7.74 -21.13
N CYS A 350 -22.05 -8.67 -21.19
CA CYS A 350 -22.64 -9.28 -20.00
C CYS A 350 -21.62 -10.14 -19.24
N LEU A 351 -20.78 -10.90 -19.95
CA LEU A 351 -19.70 -11.67 -19.33
C LEU A 351 -18.63 -10.79 -18.71
N TYR A 352 -18.25 -9.68 -19.36
CA TYR A 352 -17.28 -8.72 -18.82
C TYR A 352 -17.82 -8.04 -17.55
N ASN A 353 -19.08 -7.60 -17.56
CA ASN A 353 -19.73 -7.00 -16.39
C ASN A 353 -20.03 -7.99 -15.26
N CYS A 354 -20.03 -9.30 -15.51
CA CYS A 354 -20.19 -10.32 -14.46
C CYS A 354 -18.91 -10.60 -13.66
N VAL A 355 -17.73 -10.18 -14.15
CA VAL A 355 -16.45 -10.45 -13.47
C VAL A 355 -15.96 -9.26 -12.64
N ASP A 356 -16.57 -8.08 -12.82
CA ASP A 356 -16.27 -6.86 -12.07
C ASP A 356 -17.16 -6.66 -10.80
N TYR A 357 -17.88 -7.69 -10.32
CA TYR A 357 -18.67 -7.67 -9.08
C TYR A 357 -18.20 -8.67 -8.02
#